data_AF-A0A1F0BPL6-F1
#
_entry.id   AF-A0A1F0BPL6-F1
#
_cell.length_a   1.000
_cell.length_b   1.000
_cell.length_c   1.000
_cell.angle_alpha   90.00
_cell.angle_beta   90.00
_cell.angle_gamma   90.00
#
_symmetry.space_group_name_H-M   'P 1'
#
loop_
_entity.id
_entity.type
_entity.pdbx_description
1 polymer ?
#
loop_
_entity_poly.entity_id
_entity_poly.type
_entity_poly.pdbx_seq_one_letter_code
_entity_poly.pdbx_strand_id
1 'polypeptide(L)' 'MVAETSIVKRNHQIPRIINQKIAQKLIEKTSMTDISHQLAISTSTVIRKLNDFHFEYNFSHLLEIMSWNVETVR' A
#
# COMPACT_ATOMS: atom_id res chain seq x y z
N MET A 1 36.03 -8.45 1.98
CA MET A 1 35.21 -7.28 1.61
C MET A 1 34.48 -7.63 0.33
N VAL A 2 33.18 -7.95 0.42
CA VAL A 2 32.36 -8.27 -0.76
C VAL A 2 31.92 -6.94 -1.38
N ALA A 3 32.38 -6.64 -2.59
CA ALA A 3 31.97 -5.42 -3.29
C ALA A 3 30.50 -5.56 -3.70
N GLU A 4 29.64 -4.65 -3.23
CA GLU A 4 28.26 -4.54 -3.71
C GLU A 4 28.28 -4.25 -5.22
N THR A 5 28.08 -5.28 -6.04
CA THR A 5 27.98 -5.11 -7.48
C THR A 5 26.68 -4.38 -7.83
N SER A 6 26.74 -3.51 -8.83
CA SER A 6 25.59 -2.70 -9.31
C SER A 6 24.36 -3.54 -9.72
N ILE A 7 24.56 -4.84 -9.99
CA ILE A 7 23.53 -5.82 -10.29
C ILE A 7 22.59 -6.04 -9.10
N VAL A 8 23.14 -6.17 -7.89
CA VAL A 8 22.33 -6.35 -6.67
C VAL A 8 21.43 -5.14 -6.43
N LYS A 9 21.95 -3.92 -6.69
CA LYS A 9 21.18 -2.68 -6.57
C LYS A 9 20.03 -2.61 -7.59
N ARG A 10 20.26 -2.99 -8.85
CA ARG A 10 19.20 -3.03 -9.88
C ARG A 10 18.13 -4.08 -9.57
N ASN A 11 18.53 -5.25 -9.08
CA ASN A 11 17.61 -6.34 -8.76
C ASN A 11 16.66 -6.00 -7.60
N HIS A 12 17.04 -5.09 -6.70
CA HIS A 12 16.17 -4.61 -5.62
C HIS A 12 15.28 -3.44 -6.05
N GLN A 13 15.68 -2.66 -7.07
CA GLN A 13 14.89 -1.53 -7.59
C GLN A 13 13.61 -1.99 -8.29
N ILE A 14 13.67 -3.07 -9.10
CA ILE A 14 12.50 -3.56 -9.85
C ILE A 14 11.37 -4.00 -8.90
N PRO A 15 11.61 -4.85 -7.89
CA PRO A 15 10.59 -5.20 -6.89
C PRO A 15 10.07 -3.98 -6.13
N ARG A 16 10.93 -3.01 -5.80
CA ARG A 16 10.52 -1.79 -5.10
C ARG A 16 9.55 -0.95 -5.94
N ILE A 17 9.85 -0.73 -7.22
CA ILE A 17 9.00 0.05 -8.13
C ILE A 17 7.64 -0.66 -8.31
N ILE A 18 7.63 -1.98 -8.50
CA ILE A 18 6.40 -2.76 -8.61
C ILE A 18 5.57 -2.67 -7.31
N ASN A 19 6.21 -2.82 -6.15
CA ASN A 19 5.55 -2.70 -4.85
C ASN A 19 4.93 -1.30 -4.61
N GLN A 20 5.58 -0.24 -5.08
CA GLN A 20 5.02 1.12 -5.02
C GLN A 20 3.79 1.29 -5.92
N LYS A 21 3.82 0.75 -7.15
CA LYS A 21 2.67 0.77 -8.06
C LYS A 21 1.48 -0.02 -7.51
N ILE A 22 1.73 -1.18 -6.90
CA ILE A 22 0.68 -1.97 -6.24
C ILE A 22 0.06 -1.16 -5.09
N ALA A 23 0.88 -0.54 -4.24
CA ALA A 23 0.41 0.28 -3.11
C ALA A 23 -0.51 1.42 -3.57
N GLN A 24 -0.08 2.16 -4.59
CA GLN A 24 -0.85 3.26 -5.15
C GLN A 24 -2.22 2.79 -5.65
N LYS A 25 -2.26 1.71 -6.44
CA LYS A 25 -3.52 1.21 -7.00
C LYS A 25 -4.48 0.65 -5.94
N LEU A 26 -3.94 0.08 -4.86
CA LEU A 26 -4.74 -0.34 -3.70
C LEU A 26 -5.35 0.85 -2.96
N ILE A 27 -4.62 1.96 -2.82
CA ILE A 27 -5.14 3.23 -2.27
C ILE A 27 -6.24 3.81 -3.16
N GLU A 28 -6.08 3.73 -4.48
CA GLU A 28 -7.10 4.08 -5.48
C GLU A 28 -8.30 3.11 -5.50
N LYS A 29 -8.32 2.09 -4.62
CA LYS A 29 -9.37 1.06 -4.52
C LYS A 29 -9.58 0.25 -5.81
N THR A 30 -8.55 0.13 -6.64
CA THR A 30 -8.59 -0.74 -7.82
C THR A 30 -8.66 -2.21 -7.37
N SER A 31 -9.43 -3.04 -8.07
CA SER A 31 -9.56 -4.46 -7.70
C SER A 31 -8.23 -5.21 -7.83
N MET A 32 -7.99 -6.23 -7.00
CA MET A 32 -6.75 -7.00 -7.02
C MET A 32 -6.53 -7.72 -8.37
N THR A 33 -7.61 -8.16 -9.01
CA THR A 33 -7.57 -8.77 -10.35
C THR A 33 -7.16 -7.75 -11.40
N ASP A 34 -7.71 -6.54 -11.37
CA ASP A 34 -7.36 -5.50 -12.33
C ASP A 34 -5.92 -5.01 -12.13
N ILE A 35 -5.44 -4.94 -10.88
CA ILE A 35 -4.02 -4.65 -10.59
C ILE A 35 -3.11 -5.74 -11.17
N SER A 36 -3.47 -7.01 -10.97
CA SER A 36 -2.74 -8.16 -11.49
C SER A 36 -2.65 -8.11 -13.02
N HIS A 37 -3.78 -7.86 -13.70
CA HIS A 37 -3.83 -7.71 -15.15
C HIS A 37 -3.02 -6.51 -15.66
N GLN A 38 -3.17 -5.33 -15.04
CA GLN A 38 -2.51 -4.10 -15.49
C GLN A 38 -1.00 -4.10 -15.26
N LEU A 39 -0.52 -4.76 -14.20
CA LEU A 39 0.90 -4.83 -13.87
C LEU A 39 1.57 -6.11 -14.38
N ALA A 40 0.83 -7.00 -15.03
CA ALA A 40 1.30 -8.32 -15.49
C ALA A 40 2.00 -9.13 -14.37
N ILE A 41 1.40 -9.12 -13.17
CA ILE A 41 1.87 -9.86 -11.99
C ILE A 41 0.79 -10.81 -11.50
N SER A 42 1.13 -11.79 -10.66
CA SER A 42 0.11 -12.65 -10.05
C SER A 42 -0.71 -11.90 -9.00
N THR A 43 -1.98 -12.29 -8.85
CA THR A 43 -2.84 -11.82 -7.75
C THR A 43 -2.23 -12.14 -6.38
N SER A 44 -1.51 -13.25 -6.26
CA SER A 44 -0.82 -13.62 -5.01
C SER A 44 0.26 -12.61 -4.59
N THR A 45 0.96 -11.99 -5.55
CA THR A 45 1.89 -10.88 -5.26
C THR A 45 1.16 -9.66 -4.72
N VAL A 46 -0.01 -9.34 -5.29
CA VAL A 46 -0.86 -8.24 -4.80
C VAL A 46 -1.35 -8.53 -3.38
N ILE A 47 -1.80 -9.75 -3.09
CA ILE A 47 -2.25 -10.18 -1.74
C ILE A 47 -1.12 -10.10 -0.71
N ARG A 48 0.07 -10.60 -1.06
CA ARG A 48 1.24 -10.49 -0.16
C ARG A 48 1.56 -9.04 0.16
N LYS A 49 1.54 -8.17 -0.87
CA LYS A 49 1.77 -6.75 -0.66
C LYS A 49 0.69 -6.11 0.19
N LEU A 50 -0.57 -6.52 0.02
CA LEU A 50 -1.68 -6.09 0.85
C LEU A 50 -1.45 -6.46 2.32
N ASN A 51 -1.04 -7.70 2.58
CA ASN A 51 -0.75 -8.21 3.93
C ASN A 51 0.50 -7.56 4.55
N ASP A 52 1.45 -7.09 3.74
CA ASP A 52 2.62 -6.34 4.21
C ASP A 52 2.25 -4.92 4.70
N PHE A 53 1.06 -4.39 4.36
CA PHE A 53 0.65 -3.10 4.89
C PHE A 53 0.25 -3.23 6.35
N HIS A 54 0.98 -2.53 7.20
CA HIS A 54 0.57 -2.29 8.57
C HIS A 54 -0.35 -1.06 8.59
N PHE A 55 -1.60 -1.24 9.02
CA PHE A 55 -2.53 -0.14 9.23
C PHE A 55 -2.33 0.40 10.65
N GLU A 56 -1.60 1.50 10.78
CA GLU A 56 -1.56 2.25 12.03
C GLU A 56 -2.88 3.02 12.19
N TYR A 57 -3.71 2.57 13.14
CA TYR A 57 -4.89 3.34 13.52
C TYR A 57 -4.47 4.47 14.46
N ASN A 58 -4.35 5.68 13.92
CA ASN A 58 -4.25 6.86 14.76
C ASN A 58 -5.66 7.29 15.22
N PHE A 59 -6.15 6.63 16.27
CA PHE A 59 -7.46 6.92 16.88
C PHE A 59 -7.57 8.35 17.44
N SER A 60 -6.46 9.07 17.63
CA SER A 60 -6.48 10.48 18.04
C SER A 60 -7.11 11.39 16.98
N HIS A 61 -6.97 11.06 15.68
CA HIS A 61 -7.67 11.77 14.58
C HIS A 61 -9.08 11.23 14.32
N LEU A 62 -9.39 10.02 14.79
CA LEU A 62 -10.74 9.48 14.64
C LEU A 62 -11.76 10.35 15.36
N LEU A 63 -11.41 10.87 16.55
CA LEU A 63 -12.26 11.79 17.31
C LEU A 63 -12.53 13.11 16.56
N GLU A 64 -11.56 13.59 15.77
CA GLU A 64 -11.67 14.79 14.94
C GLU A 64 -12.59 14.56 13.73
N ILE A 65 -12.49 13.39 13.08
CA ILE A 65 -13.32 13.01 11.93
C ILE A 65 -14.74 12.61 12.35
N MET A 66 -14.90 11.98 13.51
CA MET A 66 -16.18 11.54 14.08
C MET A 66 -16.78 12.54 15.06
N SER A 67 -16.33 13.81 15.08
CA SER A 67 -16.98 14.84 15.88
C SER A 67 -18.40 15.06 15.34
N TRP A 68 -19.33 14.28 15.87
CA TRP A 68 -20.76 14.49 15.68
C TRP A 68 -21.05 15.86 16.24
N ASN A 69 -21.51 16.76 15.38
CA ASN A 69 -21.99 18.08 15.76
C ASN A 69 -23.31 17.87 16.52
N VAL A 70 -23.23 17.36 17.75
CA VAL A 70 -24.33 17.36 18.71
C VAL A 70 -24.46 18.80 19.20
N GLU A 71 -25.01 19.65 18.33
CA GLU A 71 -25.68 20.86 18.78
C GLU A 71 -26.82 20.41 19.68
N THR A 72 -26.59 20.62 20.97
CA THR A 72 -27.52 20.40 22.07
C THR A 72 -28.81 21.16 21.78
N VAL A 73 -29.82 20.45 21.28
CA VAL A 73 -31.19 20.97 21.25
C VAL A 73 -31.66 21.03 22.70
N ARG A 74 -31.59 22.23 23.26
CA ARG A 74 -32.22 22.62 24.53
C ARG A 74 -33.74 22.60 24.41
#